data_AF-A0A6V7VEW9-F1
#
_entry.id   AF-A0A6V7VEW9-F1
#
_cell.length_a   1.000
_cell.length_b   1.000
_cell.length_c   1.000
_cell.angle_alpha   90.00
_cell.angle_beta   90.00
_cell.angle_gamma   90.00
#
_symmetry.space_group_name_H-M   'P 1'
#
loop_
_entity.id
_entity.type
_entity.pdbx_description
1 polymer ?
#
loop_
_entity_poly.entity_id
_entity_poly.type
_entity_poly.pdbx_seq_one_letter_code
_entity_poly.pdbx_strand_id
1 'polypeptide(L)'
;MYLNFILLIEPIQFWTCPKCKKPSGSMQIKFDRLPDILVFYIKRFDHSGENTKNNTEIVHSPEELDMSSYFINKLSKNSDENKYDLSCVIFHNGSEFSSGHYTAAVRNFIDGKWRLFNDNEVLDKTVNEICSSSNSYILFYQRRRRSIPWFPQNVPYHIIKKYQKESVRDERDYNKQPWLMRFLAPNSFQNIQEDYTDHISIYLEN
;
A
#
# COMPACT_ATOMS: atom_id res chain seq x y z
N MET A 1 13.75 2.40 12.64
CA MET A 1 13.34 3.83 12.67
C MET A 1 11.96 3.97 12.01
N TYR A 2 10.98 4.61 12.67
CA TYR A 2 9.64 4.87 12.10
C TYR A 2 9.74 5.84 10.91
N LEU A 3 8.71 5.90 10.05
CA LEU A 3 8.55 6.78 8.88
C LEU A 3 8.56 8.31 9.19
N ASN A 4 9.41 8.75 10.12
CA ASN A 4 9.62 10.15 10.52
C ASN A 4 10.27 11.02 9.42
N PHE A 5 10.69 10.42 8.31
CA PHE A 5 11.33 11.13 7.21
C PHE A 5 10.38 11.95 6.34
N ILE A 6 9.06 11.67 6.38
CA ILE A 6 8.20 12.10 5.28
C ILE A 6 8.06 13.63 5.22
N LEU A 7 8.10 14.37 6.34
CA LEU A 7 7.89 15.84 6.34
C LEU A 7 8.62 16.53 7.49
N LEU A 8 9.94 16.36 7.56
CA LEU A 8 10.79 17.06 8.53
C LEU A 8 10.66 18.58 8.35
N ILE A 9 10.71 19.29 9.48
CA ILE A 9 10.80 20.75 9.48
C ILE A 9 12.26 21.07 9.16
N GLU A 10 12.51 21.63 7.99
CA GLU A 10 13.85 21.99 7.56
C GLU A 10 14.11 23.48 7.76
N PRO A 11 15.27 23.87 8.34
CA PRO A 11 15.64 25.27 8.42
C PRO A 11 15.95 25.80 7.02
N ILE A 12 15.39 26.95 6.68
CA ILE A 12 15.67 27.61 5.40
C ILE A 12 16.95 28.43 5.58
N GLN A 13 18.06 27.91 5.06
CA GLN A 13 19.28 28.69 4.95
C GLN A 13 19.06 29.78 3.87
N PHE A 14 19.54 31.00 4.13
CA PHE A 14 19.48 32.14 3.20
C PHE A 14 18.10 32.77 2.98
N TRP A 15 17.14 32.54 3.88
CA TRP A 15 15.89 33.31 3.91
C TRP A 15 15.88 34.31 5.07
N THR A 16 15.49 35.55 4.77
CA THR A 16 15.28 36.59 5.79
C THR A 16 13.85 37.08 5.71
N CYS A 17 13.15 37.08 6.85
CA CYS A 17 11.76 37.54 6.88
C CYS A 17 11.67 39.02 6.47
N PRO A 18 10.85 39.39 5.46
CA PRO A 18 10.75 40.77 5.00
C PRO A 18 10.17 41.71 6.06
N LYS A 19 9.35 41.20 6.98
CA LYS A 19 8.73 41.95 8.09
C LYS A 19 9.64 42.10 9.30
N CYS A 20 10.15 40.99 9.86
CA CYS A 20 10.91 41.03 11.12
C CYS A 20 12.44 41.05 10.96
N LYS A 21 12.96 40.97 9.72
CA LYS A 21 14.39 41.02 9.37
C LYS A 21 15.27 39.95 10.02
N LYS A 22 14.68 38.89 10.60
CA LYS A 22 15.43 37.76 11.15
C LYS A 22 15.84 36.78 10.04
N PRO A 23 17.09 36.29 10.02
CA PRO A 23 17.62 35.38 8.99
C PRO A 23 17.28 33.91 9.26
N SER A 24 16.09 33.64 9.79
CA SER A 24 15.68 32.28 10.15
C SER A 24 14.20 32.05 9.84
N GLY A 25 13.94 30.91 9.21
CA GLY A 25 12.62 30.38 8.92
C GLY A 25 12.72 28.87 8.79
N SER A 26 11.58 28.19 8.83
CA SER A 26 11.51 26.76 8.58
C SER A 26 10.48 26.44 7.52
N MET A 27 10.76 25.39 6.75
CA MET A 27 9.86 24.86 5.73
C MET A 27 9.35 23.50 6.20
N GLN A 28 8.06 23.27 5.99
CA GLN A 28 7.46 21.96 6.16
C GLN A 28 6.46 21.74 5.03
N ILE A 29 6.49 20.55 4.44
CA ILE A 29 5.50 20.12 3.45
C ILE A 29 4.36 19.42 4.19
N LYS A 30 3.12 19.58 3.74
CA LYS A 30 1.94 18.90 4.28
C LYS A 30 0.99 18.49 3.16
N PHE A 31 0.20 17.47 3.39
CA PHE A 31 -0.85 17.03 2.48
C PHE A 31 -2.08 17.93 2.59
N ASP A 32 -2.56 18.45 1.47
CA ASP A 32 -3.89 19.09 1.37
C ASP A 32 -5.01 18.05 1.20
N ARG A 33 -4.69 16.90 0.60
CA ARG A 33 -5.56 15.73 0.43
C ARG A 33 -4.78 14.45 0.64
N LEU A 34 -5.42 13.48 1.28
CA LEU A 34 -4.87 12.14 1.53
C LEU A 34 -5.46 11.15 0.50
N PRO A 35 -4.62 10.43 -0.28
CA PRO A 35 -5.09 9.48 -1.31
C PRO A 35 -5.58 8.17 -0.68
N ASP A 36 -6.40 7.39 -1.39
CA ASP A 36 -6.87 6.10 -0.84
C ASP A 36 -5.74 5.05 -0.75
N ILE A 37 -4.73 5.16 -1.62
CA ILE A 37 -3.51 4.35 -1.59
C ILE A 37 -2.32 5.30 -1.45
N LEU A 38 -1.52 5.11 -0.40
CA LEU A 38 -0.22 5.73 -0.22
C LEU A 38 0.86 4.77 -0.68
N VAL A 39 1.77 5.26 -1.53
CA VAL A 39 2.93 4.51 -2.00
C VAL A 39 4.19 5.21 -1.53
N PHE A 40 4.99 4.52 -0.72
CA PHE A 40 6.29 5.01 -0.30
C PHE A 40 7.40 4.26 -1.03
N TYR A 41 8.21 5.02 -1.77
CA TYR A 41 9.44 4.53 -2.35
C TYR A 41 10.61 4.88 -1.42
N ILE A 42 11.29 3.88 -0.88
CA ILE A 42 12.43 4.08 0.01
C ILE A 42 13.66 4.31 -0.87
N LYS A 43 14.19 5.54 -0.86
CA LYS A 43 15.41 5.90 -1.58
C LYS A 43 16.63 5.26 -0.91
N ARG A 44 16.98 4.06 -1.34
CA ARG A 44 18.15 3.29 -0.83
C ARG A 44 19.41 3.41 -1.68
N PHE A 45 19.36 4.07 -2.82
CA PHE A 45 20.50 4.19 -3.73
C PHE A 45 20.84 5.65 -3.92
N ASP A 46 22.09 5.99 -3.63
CA ASP A 46 22.64 7.31 -3.88
C ASP A 46 23.40 7.34 -5.19
N HIS A 47 23.34 8.48 -5.89
CA HIS A 47 24.02 8.69 -7.17
C HIS A 47 25.50 9.07 -6.97
N SER A 48 26.09 8.80 -5.81
CA SER A 48 27.48 9.15 -5.48
C SER A 48 28.53 8.32 -6.22
N GLY A 49 28.12 7.41 -7.11
CA GLY A 49 28.99 6.67 -8.03
C GLY A 49 29.24 5.22 -7.64
N GLU A 50 29.04 4.84 -6.38
CA GLU A 50 29.20 3.45 -5.94
C GLU A 50 28.01 2.55 -6.32
N ASN A 51 26.82 3.13 -6.61
CA ASN A 51 25.58 2.41 -6.94
C ASN A 51 25.20 1.30 -5.93
N THR A 52 25.72 1.41 -4.70
CA THR A 52 25.52 0.44 -3.63
C THR A 52 24.25 0.75 -2.84
N LYS A 53 23.53 -0.31 -2.47
CA LYS A 53 22.32 -0.21 -1.64
C LYS A 53 22.69 0.22 -0.23
N ASN A 54 22.15 1.35 0.21
CA ASN A 54 22.22 1.80 1.59
C ASN A 54 21.30 0.94 2.48
N ASN A 55 21.92 0.02 3.20
CA ASN A 55 21.27 -0.88 4.16
C ASN A 55 21.50 -0.45 5.63
N THR A 56 22.15 0.69 5.88
CA THR A 56 22.48 1.12 7.25
C THR A 56 21.26 1.60 8.02
N GLU A 57 20.29 2.21 7.34
CA GLU A 57 19.02 2.62 7.94
C GLU A 57 17.95 1.53 7.78
N ILE A 58 17.59 0.93 8.91
CA ILE A 58 16.42 0.05 8.99
C ILE A 58 15.16 0.93 9.04
N VAL A 59 14.53 1.06 7.87
CA VAL A 59 13.16 1.57 7.75
C VAL A 59 12.22 0.45 8.19
N HIS A 60 11.55 0.62 9.33
CA HIS A 60 10.46 -0.28 9.68
C HIS A 60 9.23 0.09 8.87
N SER A 61 8.50 -0.93 8.45
CA SER A 61 7.23 -0.79 7.75
C SER A 61 6.13 -1.03 8.78
N PRO A 62 5.68 -0.01 9.53
CA PRO A 62 4.64 -0.23 10.53
C PRO A 62 3.37 -0.78 9.88
N GLU A 63 2.66 -1.68 10.56
CA GLU A 63 1.39 -2.20 10.05
C GLU A 63 0.36 -1.07 9.93
N GLU A 64 0.34 -0.15 10.88
CA GLU A 64 -0.56 0.99 10.93
C GLU A 64 0.19 2.31 10.73
N LEU A 65 -0.37 3.21 9.93
CA LEU A 65 0.18 4.53 9.67
C LEU A 65 -0.88 5.62 9.91
N ASP A 66 -0.61 6.50 10.87
CA ASP A 66 -1.43 7.67 11.14
C ASP A 66 -0.86 8.91 10.46
N MET A 67 -1.60 9.42 9.46
CA MET A 67 -1.24 10.60 8.68
C MET A 67 -1.77 11.92 9.25
N SER A 68 -2.43 11.91 10.41
CA SER A 68 -3.09 13.10 10.99
C SER A 68 -2.16 14.28 11.21
N SER A 69 -0.88 14.03 11.57
CA SER A 69 0.13 15.09 11.78
C SER A 69 0.64 15.72 10.48
N TYR A 70 0.44 15.03 9.37
CA TYR A 70 0.95 15.36 8.04
C TYR A 70 -0.10 15.99 7.13
N PHE A 71 -1.36 16.02 7.57
CA PHE A 71 -2.51 16.52 6.83
C PHE A 71 -2.93 17.92 7.32
N ILE A 72 -3.16 18.86 6.40
CA ILE A 72 -3.48 20.27 6.72
C ILE A 72 -4.84 20.36 7.42
N ASN A 73 -5.82 19.62 6.91
CA ASN A 73 -7.17 19.59 7.45
C ASN A 73 -7.23 18.58 8.58
N LYS A 74 -7.09 19.03 9.82
CA LYS A 74 -7.26 18.18 11.00
C LYS A 74 -8.73 17.79 11.16
N LEU A 75 -9.24 16.93 10.28
CA LEU A 75 -10.32 16.01 10.62
C LEU A 75 -9.94 15.35 11.94
N SER A 76 -10.92 15.06 12.80
CA SER A 76 -10.68 14.66 14.19
C SER A 76 -9.50 13.67 14.25
N LYS A 77 -8.56 13.88 15.19
CA LYS A 77 -7.33 13.05 15.30
C LYS A 77 -7.60 11.55 15.46
N ASN A 78 -8.85 11.19 15.76
CA ASN A 78 -9.32 9.82 15.90
C ASN A 78 -10.12 9.31 14.68
N SER A 79 -10.14 10.05 13.57
CA SER A 79 -10.84 9.63 12.36
C SER A 79 -10.02 8.58 11.61
N ASP A 80 -10.66 7.45 11.29
CA ASP A 80 -10.10 6.44 10.39
C ASP A 80 -9.86 6.99 8.97
N GLU A 81 -10.31 8.22 8.69
CA GLU A 81 -9.93 8.97 7.49
C GLU A 81 -8.44 9.26 7.40
N ASN A 82 -7.70 9.36 8.48
CA ASN A 82 -6.28 9.69 8.40
C ASN A 82 -5.38 8.48 8.61
N LYS A 83 -5.98 7.30 8.81
CA LYS A 83 -5.28 6.08 9.14
C LYS A 83 -5.22 5.14 7.95
N TYR A 84 -4.09 4.46 7.85
CA TYR A 84 -3.80 3.52 6.79
C TYR A 84 -3.27 2.22 7.38
N ASP A 85 -3.56 1.13 6.69
CA ASP A 85 -2.99 -0.18 6.97
C ASP A 85 -2.06 -0.60 5.84
N LEU A 86 -0.93 -1.19 6.22
CA LEU A 86 0.01 -1.78 5.28
C LEU A 86 -0.70 -2.93 4.54
N SER A 87 -0.73 -2.85 3.22
CA SER A 87 -1.41 -3.84 2.36
C SER A 87 -0.42 -4.63 1.52
N CYS A 88 0.70 -4.03 1.13
CA CYS A 88 1.76 -4.69 0.37
C CYS A 88 3.14 -4.10 0.68
N VAL A 89 4.16 -4.96 0.69
CA VAL A 89 5.57 -4.60 0.74
C VAL A 89 6.30 -5.26 -0.41
N ILE A 90 6.99 -4.47 -1.22
CA ILE A 90 7.95 -4.96 -2.19
C ILE A 90 9.33 -4.92 -1.56
N PHE A 91 10.01 -6.06 -1.56
CA PHE A 91 11.40 -6.19 -1.15
C PHE A 91 12.30 -6.17 -2.36
N HIS A 92 13.49 -5.61 -2.20
CA HIS A 92 14.58 -5.74 -3.15
C HIS A 92 15.77 -6.41 -2.46
N ASN A 93 16.22 -7.53 -2.98
CA ASN A 93 17.37 -8.26 -2.47
C ASN A 93 18.51 -8.13 -3.49
N GLY A 94 19.51 -7.32 -3.16
CA GLY A 94 20.63 -7.03 -4.04
C GLY A 94 21.41 -5.85 -3.50
N SER A 95 22.69 -5.78 -3.83
CA SER A 95 23.56 -4.66 -3.45
C SER A 95 23.59 -3.56 -4.50
N GLU A 96 23.20 -3.84 -5.74
CA GLU A 96 23.30 -2.91 -6.86
C GLU A 96 21.95 -2.28 -7.19
N PHE A 97 21.99 -1.08 -7.76
CA PHE A 97 20.79 -0.42 -8.28
C PHE A 97 20.24 -1.10 -9.54
N SER A 98 21.12 -1.60 -10.42
CA SER A 98 20.75 -2.17 -11.73
C SER A 98 20.41 -3.66 -11.70
N SER A 99 20.55 -4.32 -10.55
CA SER A 99 20.35 -5.76 -10.42
C SER A 99 19.77 -6.12 -9.05
N GLY A 100 19.28 -7.35 -8.91
CA GLY A 100 18.72 -7.89 -7.67
C GLY A 100 17.41 -8.63 -7.89
N HIS A 101 16.88 -9.16 -6.80
CA HIS A 101 15.69 -9.99 -6.78
C HIS A 101 14.54 -9.32 -6.05
N TYR A 102 13.39 -9.20 -6.72
CA TYR A 102 12.20 -8.56 -6.16
C TYR A 102 11.22 -9.62 -5.68
N THR A 103 10.73 -9.45 -4.46
CA THR A 103 9.65 -10.27 -3.89
C THR A 103 8.57 -9.37 -3.31
N ALA A 104 7.35 -9.90 -3.18
CA ALA A 104 6.20 -9.13 -2.72
C ALA A 104 5.51 -9.83 -1.55
N ALA A 105 5.41 -9.18 -0.40
CA ALA A 105 4.49 -9.60 0.65
C ALA A 105 3.17 -8.85 0.51
N VAL A 106 2.06 -9.57 0.45
CA VAL A 106 0.71 -8.99 0.30
C VAL A 106 -0.20 -9.54 1.38
N ARG A 107 -0.98 -8.66 2.01
CA ARG A 107 -2.06 -9.05 2.91
C ARG A 107 -3.27 -9.42 2.07
N ASN A 108 -3.69 -10.67 2.15
CA ASN A 108 -4.94 -11.07 1.52
C ASN A 108 -6.11 -10.48 2.31
N PHE A 109 -7.00 -9.76 1.62
CA PHE A 109 -8.14 -9.08 2.23
C PHE A 109 -9.28 -10.05 2.62
N ILE A 110 -9.33 -11.28 2.05
CA ILE A 110 -10.36 -12.29 2.39
C ILE A 110 -10.09 -12.89 3.76
N ASP A 111 -8.87 -13.37 3.98
CA ASP A 111 -8.51 -14.13 5.18
C ASP A 111 -7.56 -13.36 6.11
N GLY A 112 -7.19 -12.14 5.75
CA GLY A 112 -6.29 -11.29 6.51
C GLY A 112 -4.84 -11.77 6.56
N LYS A 113 -4.49 -12.89 5.90
CA LYS A 113 -3.17 -13.51 6.00
C LYS A 113 -2.16 -12.84 5.09
N TRP A 114 -0.95 -12.66 5.61
CA TRP A 114 0.20 -12.21 4.84
C TRP A 114 0.83 -13.37 4.07
N ARG A 115 1.10 -13.14 2.79
CA ARG A 115 1.77 -14.10 1.91
C ARG A 115 2.92 -13.43 1.19
N LEU A 116 4.09 -14.05 1.25
CA LEU A 116 5.26 -13.67 0.48
C LEU A 116 5.25 -14.45 -0.84
N PHE A 117 5.19 -13.70 -1.94
CA PHE A 117 5.30 -14.19 -3.30
C PHE A 117 6.75 -14.03 -3.75
N ASN A 118 7.36 -15.16 -4.07
CA ASN A 118 8.72 -15.29 -4.56
C ASN A 118 8.68 -16.10 -5.86
N ASP A 119 8.49 -15.41 -6.99
CA ASP A 119 8.27 -16.02 -8.30
C ASP A 119 7.14 -17.07 -8.29
N ASN A 120 7.49 -18.36 -8.35
CA ASN A 120 6.56 -19.48 -8.34
C ASN A 120 6.24 -20.02 -6.93
N GLU A 121 6.87 -19.48 -5.89
CA GLU A 121 6.69 -19.88 -4.50
C GLU A 121 5.83 -18.89 -3.73
N VAL A 122 4.95 -19.42 -2.88
CA VAL A 122 4.11 -18.63 -1.98
C VAL A 122 4.26 -19.17 -0.57
N LEU A 123 4.65 -18.30 0.36
CA LEU A 123 4.84 -18.64 1.76
C LEU A 123 3.95 -17.77 2.65
N ASP A 124 3.22 -18.38 3.58
CA ASP A 124 2.55 -17.63 4.63
C ASP A 124 3.59 -16.99 5.56
N LYS A 125 3.36 -15.74 5.93
CA LYS A 125 4.24 -14.94 6.81
C LYS A 125 3.46 -14.29 7.92
N THR A 126 4.14 -14.02 9.03
CA THR A 126 3.58 -13.18 10.09
C THR A 126 3.80 -11.71 9.77
N VAL A 127 2.95 -10.84 10.30
CA VAL A 127 3.11 -9.39 10.15
C VAL A 127 4.46 -8.90 10.70
N ASN A 128 4.94 -9.49 11.80
CA ASN A 128 6.22 -9.14 12.40
C ASN A 128 7.40 -9.44 11.48
N GLU A 129 7.39 -10.57 10.76
CA GLU A 129 8.42 -10.90 9.77
C GLU A 129 8.45 -9.88 8.62
N ILE A 130 7.27 -9.41 8.18
CA ILE A 130 7.15 -8.41 7.12
C ILE A 130 7.63 -7.03 7.61
N CYS A 131 7.10 -6.56 8.72
CA CYS A 131 7.36 -5.21 9.25
C CYS A 131 8.80 -5.01 9.73
N SER A 132 9.47 -6.09 10.16
CA SER A 132 10.85 -6.06 10.65
C SER A 132 11.90 -6.23 9.56
N SER A 133 11.49 -6.53 8.32
CA SER A 133 12.41 -6.77 7.21
C SER A 133 13.14 -5.50 6.78
N SER A 134 14.48 -5.55 6.80
CA SER A 134 15.36 -4.45 6.40
C SER A 134 15.41 -4.20 4.90
N ASN A 135 14.97 -5.17 4.08
CA ASN A 135 15.03 -5.10 2.62
C ASN A 135 13.80 -4.45 1.97
N SER A 136 12.87 -3.92 2.77
CA SER A 136 11.69 -3.20 2.29
C SER A 136 12.11 -2.07 1.34
N TYR A 137 11.49 -2.01 0.17
CA TYR A 137 11.83 -1.04 -0.89
C TYR A 137 10.64 -0.18 -1.29
N ILE A 138 9.47 -0.77 -1.54
CA ILE A 138 8.23 -0.04 -1.82
C ILE A 138 7.16 -0.50 -0.84
N LEU A 139 6.46 0.45 -0.22
CA LEU A 139 5.38 0.19 0.72
C LEU A 139 4.06 0.69 0.15
N PHE A 140 3.03 -0.13 0.22
CA PHE A 140 1.66 0.23 -0.12
C PHE A 140 0.82 0.24 1.15
N TYR A 141 0.16 1.37 1.38
CA TYR A 141 -0.73 1.61 2.50
C TYR A 141 -2.12 1.93 1.96
N GLN A 142 -3.14 1.22 2.46
CA GLN A 142 -4.53 1.45 2.10
C GLN A 142 -5.26 2.19 3.22
N ARG A 143 -6.01 3.22 2.85
CA ARG A 143 -6.79 4.05 3.77
C ARG A 143 -7.96 3.26 4.37
N ARG A 144 -8.18 3.36 5.68
CA ARG A 144 -9.22 2.57 6.38
C ARG A 144 -10.66 2.93 6.00
N ARG A 145 -10.91 4.19 5.62
CA ARG A 145 -12.27 4.73 5.42
C ARG A 145 -13.00 4.23 4.16
N ARG A 146 -12.37 3.40 3.32
CA ARG A 146 -13.00 2.85 2.11
C ARG A 146 -12.66 1.36 1.98
N SER A 147 -13.68 0.51 2.04
CA SER A 147 -13.62 -0.81 1.42
C SER A 147 -13.51 -0.59 -0.09
N ILE A 148 -12.28 -0.57 -0.61
CA ILE A 148 -12.08 -0.62 -2.05
C ILE A 148 -12.58 -2.01 -2.48
N PRO A 149 -13.57 -2.11 -3.38
CA PRO A 149 -13.97 -3.40 -3.91
C PRO A 149 -12.75 -4.05 -4.55
N TRP A 150 -12.24 -5.12 -3.95
CA TRP A 150 -11.03 -5.76 -4.44
C TRP A 150 -11.26 -6.43 -5.81
N PHE A 151 -12.51 -6.84 -6.06
CA PHE A 151 -12.90 -7.43 -7.32
C PHE A 151 -13.33 -6.31 -8.27
N PRO A 152 -12.86 -6.31 -9.53
CA PRO A 152 -13.39 -5.39 -10.51
C PRO A 152 -14.87 -5.71 -10.66
N GLN A 153 -15.74 -4.81 -10.20
CA GLN A 153 -17.19 -5.00 -10.27
C GLN A 153 -17.68 -5.17 -11.73
N ASN A 154 -16.84 -4.79 -12.69
CA ASN A 154 -17.13 -4.79 -14.12
C ASN A 154 -16.14 -5.64 -14.93
N VAL A 155 -15.69 -6.81 -14.44
CA VAL A 155 -14.94 -7.74 -15.31
C VAL A 155 -15.86 -8.18 -16.46
N PRO A 156 -15.51 -7.92 -17.73
CA PRO A 156 -16.35 -8.32 -18.85
C PRO A 156 -16.60 -9.84 -18.88
N TYR A 157 -17.85 -10.23 -19.14
CA TYR A 157 -18.27 -11.64 -19.13
C TYR A 157 -17.41 -12.56 -20.00
N HIS A 158 -16.94 -12.08 -21.16
CA HIS A 158 -16.10 -12.88 -22.06
C HIS A 158 -14.72 -13.21 -21.47
N ILE A 159 -14.18 -12.35 -20.59
CA ILE A 159 -12.92 -12.61 -19.87
C ILE A 159 -13.16 -13.73 -18.84
N ILE A 160 -14.23 -13.62 -18.04
CA ILE A 160 -14.60 -14.65 -17.05
C ILE A 160 -14.75 -16.01 -17.74
N LYS A 161 -15.49 -16.06 -18.85
CA LYS A 161 -15.73 -17.29 -19.61
C LYS A 161 -14.45 -17.89 -20.21
N LYS A 162 -13.49 -17.06 -20.63
CA LYS A 162 -12.19 -17.53 -21.15
C LYS A 162 -11.42 -18.27 -20.06
N TYR A 163 -11.23 -17.63 -18.91
CA TYR A 163 -10.42 -18.18 -17.83
C TYR A 163 -11.09 -19.37 -17.12
N GLN A 164 -12.42 -19.40 -17.01
CA GLN A 164 -13.15 -20.59 -16.53
C GLN A 164 -13.00 -21.81 -17.47
N LYS A 165 -12.89 -21.60 -18.78
CA LYS A 165 -12.65 -22.71 -19.73
C LYS A 165 -11.20 -23.18 -19.72
N GLU A 166 -10.25 -22.27 -19.53
CA GLU A 166 -8.83 -22.60 -19.42
C GLU A 166 -8.55 -23.39 -18.13
N SER A 167 -9.17 -23.04 -17.01
CA SER A 167 -9.01 -23.77 -15.74
C SER A 167 -9.54 -25.21 -15.79
N VAL A 168 -10.56 -25.49 -16.61
CA VAL A 168 -11.12 -26.85 -16.79
C VAL A 168 -10.25 -27.69 -17.74
N ARG A 169 -9.50 -27.06 -18.66
CA ARG A 169 -8.63 -27.80 -19.59
C ARG A 169 -7.35 -28.31 -18.94
N ASP A 170 -6.95 -27.71 -17.82
CA ASP A 170 -5.73 -28.05 -17.10
C ASP A 170 -6.01 -28.75 -15.75
N GLU A 171 -6.94 -29.71 -15.76
CA GLU A 171 -7.30 -30.53 -14.57
C GLU A 171 -6.12 -31.29 -13.95
N ARG A 172 -5.02 -31.47 -14.68
CA ARG A 172 -3.80 -32.11 -14.17
C ARG A 172 -2.95 -31.19 -13.28
N ASP A 173 -3.30 -29.91 -13.19
CA ASP A 173 -2.49 -28.89 -12.51
C ASP A 173 -3.29 -28.08 -11.47
N TYR A 174 -4.30 -28.72 -10.85
CA TYR A 174 -5.12 -28.16 -9.77
C TYR A 174 -4.27 -27.58 -8.60
N ASN A 175 -3.01 -28.02 -8.47
CA ASN A 175 -2.06 -27.56 -7.46
C ASN A 175 -1.26 -26.30 -7.84
N LYS A 176 -1.30 -25.80 -9.10
CA LYS A 176 -0.48 -24.64 -9.51
C LYS A 176 -1.17 -23.28 -9.43
N GLN A 177 -2.51 -23.20 -9.46
CA GLN A 177 -3.21 -21.92 -9.33
C GLN A 177 -4.48 -21.94 -8.43
N PRO A 178 -4.39 -22.40 -7.16
CA PRO A 178 -5.53 -22.38 -6.24
C PRO A 178 -6.10 -20.96 -6.02
N TRP A 179 -5.25 -19.95 -6.15
CA TRP A 179 -5.64 -18.55 -6.01
C TRP A 179 -6.63 -18.14 -7.11
N LEU A 180 -6.31 -18.40 -8.40
CA LEU A 180 -7.12 -17.97 -9.54
C LEU A 180 -8.56 -18.52 -9.49
N MET A 181 -8.72 -19.78 -9.08
CA MET A 181 -10.04 -20.39 -8.90
C MET A 181 -10.80 -19.81 -7.71
N ARG A 182 -10.11 -19.40 -6.64
CA ARG A 182 -10.71 -18.70 -5.51
C ARG A 182 -11.16 -17.27 -5.89
N PHE A 183 -10.52 -16.65 -6.89
CA PHE A 183 -10.93 -15.36 -7.46
C PHE A 183 -12.12 -15.44 -8.44
N LEU A 184 -12.31 -16.58 -9.12
CA LEU A 184 -13.34 -16.76 -10.17
C LEU A 184 -14.54 -17.62 -9.74
N ALA A 185 -14.55 -18.13 -8.51
CA ALA A 185 -15.63 -18.96 -8.00
C ALA A 185 -16.93 -18.13 -7.84
N PRO A 186 -18.07 -18.57 -8.41
CA PRO A 186 -19.34 -17.85 -8.32
C PRO A 186 -19.87 -17.68 -6.88
N ASN A 187 -19.45 -18.55 -5.95
CA ASN A 187 -20.02 -18.65 -4.61
C ASN A 187 -19.18 -18.00 -3.50
N SER A 188 -18.01 -17.40 -3.80
CA SER A 188 -17.23 -16.66 -2.79
C SER A 188 -17.78 -15.26 -2.47
N PHE A 189 -18.87 -14.86 -3.12
CA PHE A 189 -19.45 -13.51 -3.00
C PHE A 189 -20.84 -13.47 -2.34
N GLN A 190 -21.43 -14.61 -1.95
CA GLN A 190 -22.80 -14.64 -1.42
C GLN A 190 -22.94 -14.42 0.10
N ASN A 191 -21.84 -14.28 0.85
CA ASN A 191 -21.89 -14.12 2.31
C ASN A 191 -21.21 -12.84 2.83
N ILE A 192 -21.13 -11.78 2.03
CA ILE A 192 -20.95 -10.43 2.59
C ILE A 192 -22.37 -9.94 2.85
N GLN A 193 -22.82 -10.14 4.10
CA GLN A 193 -24.10 -9.65 4.58
C GLN A 193 -24.15 -8.14 4.34
N GLU A 194 -25.01 -7.74 3.41
CA GLU A 194 -25.36 -6.34 3.14
C GLU A 194 -26.02 -5.79 4.40
N ASP A 195 -25.31 -4.92 5.11
CA ASP A 195 -25.87 -4.18 6.25
C ASP A 195 -25.46 -2.71 6.15
N TYR A 196 -25.67 -2.10 4.97
CA TYR A 196 -25.65 -0.64 4.79
C TYR A 196 -26.58 -0.24 3.64
N THR A 197 -27.88 -0.20 3.92
CA THR A 197 -28.86 0.50 3.10
C THR A 197 -28.82 2.00 3.41
N ASP A 198 -27.91 2.74 2.77
CA ASP A 198 -28.08 4.18 2.64
C ASP A 198 -29.00 4.47 1.46
N HIS A 199 -30.26 4.75 1.80
CA HIS A 199 -31.31 5.24 0.93
C HIS A 199 -30.84 6.48 0.15
N ILE A 200 -30.65 6.35 -1.17
CA ILE A 200 -30.58 7.49 -2.07
C ILE A 200 -31.96 7.66 -2.71
N SER A 201 -32.75 8.58 -2.17
CA SER A 201 -33.97 9.08 -2.79
C SER A 201 -33.59 10.16 -3.81
N ILE A 202 -33.83 9.90 -5.09
CA ILE A 202 -33.68 10.88 -6.17
C ILE A 202 -35.02 11.59 -6.33
N TYR A 203 -35.09 12.87 -5.96
CA TYR A 203 -36.20 13.74 -6.33
C TYR A 203 -35.89 14.34 -7.72
N LEU A 204 -36.76 14.07 -8.69
CA LEU A 204 -36.84 14.82 -9.94
C LEU A 204 -37.96 15.85 -9.76
N GLU A 205 -37.60 17.13 -9.65
CA GLU A 205 -38.55 18.22 -9.79
C GLU A 205 -38.73 18.53 -11.29
N ASN A 206 -39.99 18.63 -11.71
CA ASN A 206 -40.40 19.27 -12.97
C ASN A 206 -40.64 20.76 -12.73
#